data_AF-A0A031IEN3-F1
#
_entry.id   AF-A0A031IEN3-F1
#
_cell.length_a   1.000
_cell.length_b   1.000
_cell.length_c   1.000
_cell.angle_alpha   90.00
_cell.angle_beta   90.00
_cell.angle_gamma   90.00
#
_symmetry.space_group_name_H-M   'P 1'
#
loop_
_entity.id
_entity.type
_entity.pdbx_description
1 polymer ?
#
loop_
_entity_poly.entity_id
_entity_poly.type
_entity_poly.pdbx_seq_one_letter_code
_entity_poly.pdbx_strand_id
1 'polypeptide(L)'
;MKEEHSMKVVSCLNDYFERHQQPLQVDLLRGLPPIVLLLRDDAKRAFPKEANLHDELLQDIKRLIQECLDPDTLRELGIDVDLPDFFVTRAPLHSAHHYLVTFIED
;
A
#
# COMPACT_ATOMS: atom_id res chain seq x y z
N MET A 1 17.85 -3.44 -10.61
CA MET A 1 18.05 -2.39 -9.59
C MET A 1 16.74 -1.70 -9.18
N LYS A 2 16.06 -0.86 -10.00
CA LYS A 2 14.82 -0.17 -9.55
C LYS A 2 13.57 -1.07 -9.41
N GLU A 3 13.39 -2.05 -10.29
CA GLU A 3 12.28 -3.02 -10.16
C GLU A 3 12.45 -3.96 -8.97
N GLU A 4 13.69 -4.35 -8.64
CA GLU A 4 13.98 -5.18 -7.46
C GLU A 4 13.61 -4.46 -6.16
N HIS A 5 13.80 -3.14 -6.09
CA HIS A 5 13.32 -2.34 -4.96
C HIS A 5 11.79 -2.33 -4.86
N SER A 6 11.10 -2.19 -5.99
CA SER A 6 9.63 -2.24 -6.01
C SER A 6 9.10 -3.59 -5.52
N MET A 7 9.74 -4.69 -5.90
CA MET A 7 9.38 -6.03 -5.44
C MET A 7 9.65 -6.23 -3.94
N LYS A 8 10.72 -5.62 -3.40
CA LYS A 8 10.97 -5.63 -1.95
C LYS A 8 9.88 -4.90 -1.17
N VAL A 9 9.42 -3.74 -1.67
CA VAL A 9 8.30 -3.00 -1.06
C VAL A 9 7.03 -3.82 -1.05
N VAL A 10 6.73 -4.53 -2.14
CA VAL A 10 5.55 -5.43 -2.22
C VAL A 10 5.66 -6.57 -1.21
N SER A 11 6.82 -7.24 -1.15
CA SER A 11 7.04 -8.31 -0.17
C SER A 11 6.89 -7.79 1.27
N CYS A 12 7.46 -6.63 1.56
CA CYS A 12 7.40 -5.98 2.87
C CYS A 12 5.96 -5.70 3.32
N LEU A 13 5.15 -5.09 2.44
CA LEU A 13 3.76 -4.80 2.73
C LEU A 13 2.96 -6.07 3.00
N ASN A 14 3.12 -7.09 2.15
CA ASN A 14 2.42 -8.36 2.33
C ASN A 14 2.86 -9.09 3.63
N ASP A 15 4.16 -9.10 3.93
CA ASP A 15 4.67 -9.67 5.19
C ASP A 15 4.11 -8.93 6.41
N TYR A 16 4.05 -7.59 6.35
CA TYR A 16 3.46 -6.78 7.41
C TYR A 16 1.97 -7.08 7.60
N PHE A 17 1.20 -7.15 6.51
CA PHE A 17 -0.22 -7.46 6.57
C PHE A 17 -0.48 -8.86 7.11
N GLU A 18 0.31 -9.86 6.69
CA GLU A 18 0.20 -11.22 7.20
C GLU A 18 0.48 -11.30 8.70
N ARG A 19 1.59 -10.69 9.15
CA ARG A 19 1.97 -10.67 10.59
C ARG A 19 0.90 -10.01 11.46
N HIS A 20 0.25 -8.97 10.95
CA HIS A 20 -0.78 -8.21 11.67
C HIS A 20 -2.21 -8.64 11.36
N GLN A 21 -2.39 -9.77 10.65
CA GLN A 21 -3.70 -10.32 10.25
C GLN A 21 -4.59 -9.28 9.54
N GLN A 22 -3.99 -8.38 8.78
CA GLN A 22 -4.71 -7.40 7.99
C GLN A 22 -5.29 -8.09 6.75
N PRO A 23 -6.56 -7.84 6.38
CA PRO A 23 -7.20 -8.44 5.22
C PRO A 23 -6.80 -7.71 3.92
N LEU A 24 -5.53 -7.36 3.79
CA LEU A 24 -4.98 -6.58 2.70
C LEU A 24 -3.92 -7.39 1.97
N GLN A 25 -3.90 -7.27 0.64
CA GLN A 25 -2.85 -7.82 -0.21
C GLN A 25 -2.40 -6.76 -1.20
N VAL A 26 -1.13 -6.79 -1.57
CA VAL A 26 -0.54 -5.83 -2.50
C VAL A 26 0.18 -6.55 -3.62
N ASP A 27 -0.05 -6.07 -4.85
CA ASP A 27 0.62 -6.50 -6.07
C ASP A 27 1.33 -5.32 -6.75
N LEU A 28 2.37 -5.62 -7.54
CA LEU A 28 3.06 -4.62 -8.35
C LEU A 28 2.32 -4.39 -9.68
N LEU A 29 1.84 -3.16 -9.92
CA LEU A 29 1.34 -2.77 -11.25
C LEU A 29 2.43 -2.13 -12.10
N ARG A 30 3.32 -1.36 -11.47
CA ARG A 30 4.41 -0.67 -12.16
C ARG A 30 5.61 -0.54 -11.23
N GLY A 31 6.73 -1.17 -11.59
CA GLY A 31 7.99 -1.15 -10.84
C GLY A 31 8.98 -0.04 -11.23
N LEU A 32 8.57 0.87 -12.12
CA LEU A 32 9.34 2.03 -12.53
C LEU A 32 8.65 3.30 -12.06
N PRO A 33 9.38 4.31 -11.55
CA PRO A 33 8.82 5.56 -11.06
C PRO A 33 7.80 6.21 -12.02
N PRO A 34 6.63 6.68 -11.53
CA PRO A 34 6.12 6.42 -10.17
C PRO A 34 5.82 4.93 -9.97
N ILE A 35 6.24 4.37 -8.83
CA ILE A 35 5.96 2.97 -8.49
C ILE A 35 4.48 2.90 -8.13
N VAL A 36 3.74 2.00 -8.78
CA VAL A 36 2.31 1.83 -8.56
C VAL A 36 2.05 0.42 -8.05
N LEU A 37 1.45 0.34 -6.88
CA LEU A 37 1.00 -0.91 -6.28
C LEU A 37 -0.53 -0.98 -6.32
N LEU A 38 -1.06 -2.16 -6.60
CA LEU A 38 -2.48 -2.48 -6.46
C LEU A 38 -2.71 -3.10 -5.10
N LEU A 39 -3.45 -2.42 -4.24
CA LEU A 39 -3.88 -2.94 -2.95
C LEU A 39 -5.30 -3.48 -3.08
N ARG A 40 -5.49 -4.73 -2.65
CA ARG A 40 -6.77 -5.45 -2.61
C ARG A 40 -7.21 -5.61 -1.16
N ASP A 41 -8.44 -5.21 -0.87
CA ASP A 41 -9.07 -5.44 0.42
C ASP A 41 -9.95 -6.70 0.38
N ASP A 42 -9.43 -7.80 0.92
CA ASP A 42 -10.07 -9.11 0.91
C ASP A 42 -11.23 -9.23 1.90
N ALA A 43 -11.27 -8.35 2.91
CA ALA A 43 -12.46 -8.19 3.76
C ALA A 43 -13.64 -7.59 2.97
N LYS A 44 -13.41 -7.14 1.72
CA LYS A 44 -14.39 -6.51 0.86
C LYS A 44 -15.13 -5.40 1.60
N ARG A 45 -14.40 -4.61 2.39
CA ARG A 45 -15.01 -3.47 3.07
C ARG A 45 -15.46 -2.53 1.97
N ALA A 46 -16.78 -2.38 1.87
CA ALA A 46 -17.42 -1.42 1.01
C ALA A 46 -18.26 -0.55 1.91
N PHE A 47 -18.01 0.75 1.86
CA PHE A 47 -18.85 1.71 2.54
C PHE A 47 -19.95 2.22 1.59
N PRO A 48 -21.13 2.57 2.10
CA PRO A 48 -22.12 3.33 1.35
C PRO A 48 -21.50 4.65 0.87
N LYS A 49 -22.00 5.20 -0.24
CA LYS A 49 -21.51 6.40 -0.98
C LYS A 49 -21.37 7.69 -0.15
N GLU A 50 -21.59 7.66 1.14
CA GLU A 50 -21.42 8.79 2.04
C GLU A 50 -19.95 9.17 2.08
N ALA A 51 -19.65 10.41 1.68
CA ALA A 51 -18.29 10.88 1.41
C ALA A 51 -17.34 10.72 2.61
N ASN A 52 -17.87 10.77 3.84
CA ASN A 52 -17.06 10.79 5.07
C ASN A 52 -16.45 9.42 5.43
N LEU A 53 -17.15 8.31 5.15
CA LEU A 53 -16.68 6.95 5.49
C LEU A 53 -15.61 6.45 4.52
N HIS A 54 -15.60 6.98 3.30
CA HIS A 54 -14.59 6.63 2.29
C HIS A 54 -13.23 7.26 2.60
N ASP A 55 -13.22 8.49 3.11
CA ASP A 55 -11.99 9.16 3.53
C ASP A 55 -11.36 8.44 4.73
N GLU A 56 -12.15 7.94 5.67
CA GLU A 56 -11.67 7.16 6.82
C GLU A 56 -10.92 5.89 6.39
N LEU A 57 -11.46 5.11 5.44
CA LEU A 57 -10.79 3.90 4.96
C LEU A 57 -9.50 4.21 4.20
N LEU A 58 -9.48 5.28 3.39
CA LEU A 58 -8.26 5.72 2.71
C LEU A 58 -7.20 6.19 3.70
N GLN A 59 -7.60 6.89 4.77
CA GLN A 59 -6.70 7.27 5.85
C GLN A 59 -6.18 6.06 6.61
N ASP A 60 -7.02 5.05 6.88
CA ASP A 60 -6.58 3.80 7.51
C ASP A 60 -5.59 3.03 6.64
N ILE A 61 -5.87 2.88 5.34
CA ILE A 61 -4.93 2.23 4.42
C ILE A 61 -3.62 3.03 4.36
N LYS A 62 -3.70 4.36 4.30
CA LYS A 62 -2.52 5.23 4.34
C LYS A 62 -1.73 5.03 5.64
N ARG A 63 -2.41 4.98 6.79
CA ARG A 63 -1.79 4.76 8.09
C ARG A 63 -1.10 3.40 8.17
N LEU A 64 -1.74 2.32 7.72
CA LEU A 64 -1.15 0.97 7.69
C LEU A 64 0.10 0.92 6.82
N ILE A 65 0.07 1.59 5.67
CA ILE A 65 1.26 1.70 4.82
C ILE A 65 2.33 2.52 5.56
N GLN A 66 2.00 3.66 6.16
CA GLN A 66 2.96 4.45 6.95
C GLN A 66 3.60 3.66 8.10
N GLU A 67 2.81 2.85 8.83
CA GLU A 67 3.32 1.98 9.90
C GLU A 67 4.31 0.93 9.36
N CYS A 68 4.04 0.40 8.15
CA CYS A 68 4.97 -0.50 7.45
C CYS A 68 6.25 0.21 6.99
N LEU A 69 6.15 1.46 6.55
CA LEU A 69 7.29 2.28 6.13
C LEU A 69 7.99 3.00 7.30
N ASP A 70 7.58 2.73 8.55
CA ASP A 70 8.27 3.28 9.71
C ASP A 70 9.72 2.76 9.76
N PRO A 71 10.73 3.61 10.05
CA PRO A 71 12.13 3.21 10.03
C PRO A 71 12.46 1.98 10.88
N ASP A 72 11.80 1.81 12.04
CA ASP A 72 12.03 0.65 12.89
C ASP A 72 11.44 -0.61 12.25
N THR A 73 10.24 -0.52 11.69
CA THR A 73 9.60 -1.62 10.94
C THR A 73 10.42 -2.01 9.70
N LEU A 74 10.90 -1.04 8.92
CA LEU A 74 11.76 -1.28 7.76
C LEU A 74 13.07 -1.96 8.15
N ARG A 75 13.67 -1.54 9.28
CA ARG A 75 14.88 -2.15 9.82
C ARG A 75 14.66 -3.58 10.27
N GLU A 76 13.54 -3.88 10.94
CA GLU A 76 13.15 -5.25 11.28
C GLU A 76 12.99 -6.14 10.04
N LEU A 77 12.61 -5.54 8.92
CA LEU A 77 12.39 -6.21 7.63
C LEU A 77 13.64 -6.21 6.72
N GLY A 78 14.77 -5.68 7.21
CA GLY A 78 16.05 -5.69 6.48
C GLY A 78 16.09 -4.76 5.27
N ILE A 79 15.29 -3.68 5.28
CA ILE A 79 15.22 -2.66 4.25
C ILE A 79 15.95 -1.41 4.74
N ASP A 80 17.04 -1.07 4.06
CA ASP A 80 17.85 0.14 4.33
C ASP A 80 17.70 1.10 3.15
N VAL A 81 16.54 1.77 3.05
CA VAL A 81 16.25 2.76 2.00
C VAL A 81 15.37 3.90 2.52
N ASP A 82 15.63 5.12 2.04
CA ASP A 82 14.69 6.23 2.14
C ASP A 82 13.55 5.98 1.14
N LEU A 83 12.33 5.83 1.66
CA LEU A 83 11.16 5.60 0.82
C LEU A 83 10.55 6.94 0.37
N PRO A 84 10.20 7.07 -0.92
CA PRO A 84 9.53 8.25 -1.46
C PRO A 84 8.15 8.48 -0.84
N ASP A 85 7.69 9.74 -0.91
CA ASP A 85 6.32 10.09 -0.57
C ASP A 85 5.31 9.28 -1.40
N PHE A 86 4.17 8.97 -0.79
CA PHE A 86 3.13 8.19 -1.42
C PHE A 86 1.73 8.74 -1.17
N PHE A 87 0.82 8.37 -2.07
CA PHE A 87 -0.60 8.67 -1.95
C PHE A 87 -1.44 7.44 -2.29
N VAL A 88 -2.62 7.37 -1.68
CA VAL A 88 -3.58 6.26 -1.85
C VAL A 88 -4.81 6.79 -2.57
N THR A 89 -5.23 6.09 -3.62
CA THR A 89 -6.45 6.43 -4.37
C THR A 89 -7.27 5.17 -4.65
N ARG A 90 -8.51 5.34 -5.10
CA ARG A 90 -9.35 4.21 -5.50
C ARG A 90 -8.97 3.70 -6.89
N ALA A 91 -9.10 2.40 -7.11
CA ALA A 91 -8.89 1.74 -8.40
C ALA A 91 -10.22 1.13 -8.92
N PRO A 92 -11.26 1.95 -9.21
CA PRO A 92 -12.61 1.45 -9.51
C PRO A 92 -12.69 0.60 -10.79
N LEU A 93 -11.69 0.70 -11.68
CA LEU A 93 -11.57 -0.14 -12.87
C LEU A 93 -11.19 -1.59 -12.55
N HIS A 94 -10.58 -1.85 -11.39
CA HIS A 94 -10.26 -3.21 -10.92
C HIS A 94 -11.43 -3.79 -10.12
N SER A 95 -11.85 -3.12 -9.04
CA SER A 95 -13.12 -3.36 -8.34
C SER A 95 -13.39 -2.25 -7.31
N ALA A 96 -14.53 -2.30 -6.63
CA ALA A 96 -14.85 -1.41 -5.51
C ALA A 96 -13.95 -1.58 -4.27
N HIS A 97 -13.13 -2.64 -4.23
CA HIS A 97 -12.27 -3.01 -3.10
C HIS A 97 -10.77 -2.94 -3.46
N HIS A 98 -10.44 -2.22 -4.53
CA HIS A 98 -9.08 -2.01 -4.95
C HIS A 98 -8.67 -0.54 -4.81
N TYR A 99 -7.40 -0.36 -4.46
CA TYR A 99 -6.78 0.93 -4.23
C TYR A 99 -5.42 0.96 -4.94
N LEU A 100 -5.04 2.14 -5.42
CA LEU A 100 -3.69 2.38 -5.93
C LEU A 100 -2.88 3.05 -4.85
N VAL A 101 -1.74 2.46 -4.51
CA VAL A 101 -0.69 3.09 -3.72
C VAL A 101 0.36 3.55 -4.71
N THR A 102 0.57 4.85 -4.82
CA THR A 102 1.51 5.43 -5.78
C THR A 102 2.62 6.14 -5.04
N PHE A 103 3.85 5.72 -5.28
CA PHE A 103 5.06 6.32 -4.76
C PHE A 103 5.66 7.27 -5.81
N ILE A 104 6.01 8.48 -5.41
CA ILE A 104 6.58 9.51 -6.29
C ILE A 104 8.03 9.76 -5.87
N GLU A 105 9.00 9.47 -6.74
CA GLU A 105 10.36 9.98 -6.57
C GLU A 105 10.34 11.50 -6.81
N ASP A 106 10.95 12.28 -5.91
CA ASP A 106 11.29 13.70 -6.17
C ASP A 106 12.28 13.84 -7.34
#